data_AF-A0A968VZ06-F1
#
_entry.id   AF-A0A968VZ06-F1
#
_cell.length_a   1.000
_cell.length_b   1.000
_cell.length_c   1.000
_cell.angle_alpha   90.00
_cell.angle_beta   90.00
_cell.angle_gamma   90.00
#
_symmetry.space_group_name_H-M   'P 1'
#
loop_
_entity.id
_entity.type
_entity.pdbx_description
1 polymer ?
#
loop_
_entity_poly.entity_id
_entity_poly.type
_entity_poly.pdbx_seq_one_letter_code
_entity_poly.pdbx_strand_id
1 'polypeptide(L)'
;PYITAGREPLSFAGLNAVGLKRRGFSNDKINEIQELYRTLYQSGMNITDAVEHIKANSLASTERDTVLNFIANSSRGIIRG
;
A
#
# COMPACT_ATOMS: atom_id res chain seq x y z
N PRO A 1 -5.30 0.09 -3.32
CA PRO A 1 -6.36 0.40 -2.33
C PRO A 1 -5.85 1.42 -1.30
N TYR A 2 -6.70 2.18 -0.59
CA TYR A 2 -6.29 3.05 0.53
C TYR A 2 -5.37 4.25 0.21
N ILE A 3 -4.72 4.30 -0.95
CA ILE A 3 -3.81 5.39 -1.34
C ILE A 3 -4.56 6.62 -1.84
N THR A 4 -3.84 7.74 -1.83
CA THR A 4 -4.17 8.93 -2.62
C THR A 4 -3.26 8.93 -3.85
N ALA A 5 -3.85 9.11 -5.04
CA ALA A 5 -3.13 9.35 -6.28
C ALA A 5 -3.32 10.82 -6.67
N GLY A 6 -2.25 11.48 -7.13
CA GLY A 6 -2.29 12.88 -7.53
C GLY A 6 -1.01 13.29 -8.25
N ARG A 7 -0.83 14.59 -8.48
CA ARG A 7 0.23 15.19 -9.32
C ARG A 7 0.03 14.96 -10.82
N GLU A 8 0.84 15.67 -11.61
CA GLU A 8 0.90 15.58 -13.07
C GLU A 8 2.37 15.35 -13.48
N PRO A 9 2.76 14.19 -14.02
CA PRO A 9 1.93 13.01 -14.27
C PRO A 9 1.43 12.33 -12.97
N LEU A 10 0.35 11.55 -13.08
CA LEU A 10 -0.29 10.89 -11.94
C LEU A 10 0.68 9.97 -11.20
N SER A 11 0.90 10.24 -9.92
CA SER A 11 1.81 9.49 -9.05
C SER A 11 1.16 9.07 -7.74
N PHE A 12 1.84 8.16 -7.02
CA PHE A 12 1.54 7.90 -5.61
C PHE A 12 1.72 9.19 -4.79
N ALA A 13 0.72 9.53 -3.98
CA ALA A 13 0.70 10.73 -3.14
C ALA A 13 0.47 10.41 -1.65
N GLY A 14 0.81 9.19 -1.22
CA GLY A 14 0.64 8.75 0.17
C GLY A 14 -0.66 8.01 0.43
N LEU A 15 -0.97 7.81 1.71
CA LEU A 15 -2.17 7.13 2.18
C LEU A 15 -3.35 8.12 2.31
N ASN A 16 -4.58 7.68 2.02
CA ASN A 16 -5.79 8.43 2.32
C ASN A 16 -6.15 8.32 3.81
N ALA A 17 -5.25 8.80 4.68
CA ALA A 17 -5.39 8.70 6.13
C ALA A 17 -6.67 9.38 6.65
N VAL A 18 -7.09 10.51 6.05
CA VAL A 18 -8.33 11.20 6.42
C VAL A 18 -9.56 10.33 6.14
N GLY A 19 -9.64 9.72 4.96
CA GLY A 19 -10.73 8.82 4.61
C GLY A 19 -10.77 7.56 5.47
N LEU A 20 -9.61 7.01 5.82
CA LEU A 20 -9.51 5.84 6.70
C LEU A 20 -9.96 6.16 8.13
N LYS A 21 -9.51 7.30 8.70
CA LYS A 21 -9.95 7.76 10.03
C LYS A 21 -11.47 7.97 10.08
N ARG A 22 -12.05 8.58 9.04
CA ARG A 22 -13.52 8.76 8.92
C ARG A 22 -14.29 7.44 8.86
N ARG A 23 -13.65 6.37 8.38
CA ARG A 23 -14.21 5.00 8.31
C ARG A 23 -13.95 4.18 9.58
N GLY A 24 -13.37 4.78 10.63
CA GLY A 24 -13.15 4.13 11.91
C GLY A 24 -11.90 3.25 11.98
N PHE A 25 -10.96 3.39 11.05
CA PHE A 25 -9.67 2.70 11.17
C PHE A 25 -8.89 3.26 12.36
N SER A 26 -8.35 2.37 13.20
CA SER A 26 -7.45 2.77 14.29
C SER A 26 -6.15 3.35 13.73
N ASN A 27 -5.47 4.19 14.52
CA ASN A 27 -4.17 4.72 14.13
C ASN A 27 -3.15 3.59 13.89
N ASP A 28 -3.19 2.52 14.68
CA ASP A 28 -2.31 1.37 14.51
C ASP A 28 -2.54 0.69 13.16
N LYS A 29 -3.81 0.53 12.74
CA LYS A 29 -4.16 -0.01 11.44
C LYS A 29 -3.72 0.90 10.30
N ILE A 30 -3.87 2.21 10.46
CA ILE A 30 -3.40 3.18 9.47
C ILE A 30 -1.88 3.12 9.32
N ASN A 31 -1.15 3.01 10.44
CA ASN A 31 0.30 2.88 10.45
C ASN A 31 0.75 1.56 9.82
N GLU A 32 0.06 0.46 10.10
CA GLU A 32 0.30 -0.83 9.45
C GLU A 32 0.19 -0.72 7.93
N ILE A 33 -0.91 -0.15 7.42
CA ILE A 33 -1.10 0.05 5.97
C ILE A 33 -0.04 0.99 5.40
N GLN A 34 0.34 2.03 6.15
CA GLN A 34 1.37 2.97 5.73
C GLN A 34 2.73 2.29 5.56
N GLU A 35 3.12 1.40 6.47
CA GLU A 35 4.38 0.64 6.33
C GLU A 35 4.37 -0.27 5.09
N LEU A 36 3.24 -0.91 4.78
CA LEU A 36 3.11 -1.69 3.54
C LEU A 36 3.41 -0.84 2.30
N TYR A 37 2.82 0.36 2.22
CA TYR A 37 3.05 1.25 1.08
C TYR A 37 4.43 1.90 1.09
N ARG A 38 5.08 2.09 2.24
CA ARG A 38 6.49 2.46 2.32
C ARG A 38 7.37 1.37 1.73
N THR A 39 7.12 0.10 2.08
CA THR A 39 7.86 -1.02 1.48
C THR A 39 7.63 -1.09 -0.04
N LEU A 40 6.42 -0.84 -0.53
CA LEU A 40 6.13 -0.89 -1.98
C LEU A 40 6.74 0.27 -2.80
N TYR A 41 6.81 1.48 -2.23
CA TYR A 41 7.15 2.69 -2.99
C TYR A 41 8.48 3.36 -2.57
N GLN A 42 8.99 3.09 -1.38
CA GLN A 42 10.11 3.84 -0.78
C GLN A 42 11.28 2.95 -0.34
N SER A 43 11.17 1.63 -0.45
CA SER A 43 12.23 0.69 -0.06
C SER A 43 13.36 0.55 -1.09
N GLY A 44 13.16 1.05 -2.31
CA GLY A 44 14.05 0.79 -3.44
C GLY A 44 13.95 -0.61 -4.04
N MET A 45 13.13 -1.50 -3.45
CA MET A 45 12.85 -2.83 -4.00
C MET A 45 11.96 -2.72 -5.24
N ASN A 46 12.09 -3.67 -6.17
CA ASN A 46 11.06 -3.85 -7.19
C ASN A 46 9.77 -4.41 -6.55
N ILE A 47 8.67 -4.39 -7.29
CA ILE A 47 7.36 -4.79 -6.76
C ILE A 47 7.33 -6.27 -6.32
N THR A 48 7.98 -7.16 -7.06
CA THR A 48 8.02 -8.58 -6.74
C THR A 48 8.75 -8.81 -5.41
N ASP A 49 9.94 -8.22 -5.26
CA ASP A 49 10.74 -8.34 -4.04
C ASP A 49 10.04 -7.68 -2.84
N ALA A 50 9.43 -6.52 -3.05
CA ALA A 50 8.65 -5.83 -2.01
C ALA A 50 7.46 -6.67 -1.54
N VAL A 51 6.76 -7.34 -2.46
CA VAL A 51 5.64 -8.24 -2.14
C VAL A 51 6.11 -9.43 -1.30
N GLU A 52 7.21 -10.07 -1.68
CA GLU A 52 7.77 -11.19 -0.92
C GLU A 52 8.30 -10.74 0.46
N HIS A 53 8.95 -9.57 0.52
CA HIS A 53 9.39 -8.97 1.77
C HIS A 53 8.21 -8.71 2.72
N ILE A 54 7.10 -8.16 2.20
CA ILE A 54 5.88 -7.95 2.99
C ILE A 54 5.33 -9.27 3.49
N LYS A 55 5.24 -10.31 2.64
CA LYS A 55 4.73 -11.62 3.07
C LYS A 55 5.56 -12.24 4.20
N ALA A 56 6.87 -12.04 4.19
CA ALA A 56 7.79 -12.61 5.17
C ALA A 56 7.86 -11.82 6.49
N ASN A 57 7.74 -10.48 6.44
CA ASN A 57 8.06 -9.62 7.60
C ASN A 57 6.83 -8.94 8.24
N SER A 58 5.65 -9.00 7.62
CA SER A 58 4.43 -8.42 8.18
C SER A 58 3.47 -9.48 8.71
N LEU A 59 2.78 -9.16 9.80
CA LEU A 59 1.70 -9.99 10.32
C LEU A 59 0.57 -10.06 9.29
N ALA A 60 -0.06 -11.22 9.17
CA ALA A 60 -1.22 -11.37 8.31
C ALA A 60 -2.39 -10.50 8.82
N SER A 61 -2.95 -9.71 7.92
CA SER A 61 -4.12 -8.89 8.19
C SER A 61 -4.99 -8.77 6.95
N THR A 62 -6.27 -8.48 7.16
CA THR A 62 -7.23 -8.26 6.07
C THR A 62 -6.76 -7.15 5.14
N GLU A 63 -6.17 -6.09 5.69
CA GLU A 63 -5.67 -4.94 4.91
C GLU A 63 -4.46 -5.34 4.06
N ARG A 64 -3.50 -6.06 4.64
CA ARG A 64 -2.33 -6.59 3.93
C ARG A 64 -2.77 -7.47 2.77
N ASP A 65 -3.65 -8.42 3.02
CA ASP A 65 -4.12 -9.38 2.02
C ASP A 65 -4.88 -8.65 0.91
N THR A 66 -5.68 -7.64 1.26
CA THR A 66 -6.37 -6.79 0.29
C THR A 66 -5.40 -6.07 -0.64
N VAL A 67 -4.28 -5.55 -0.11
CA VAL A 67 -3.25 -4.88 -0.92
C VAL A 67 -2.51 -5.88 -1.81
N LEU A 68 -2.06 -7.00 -1.25
CA LEU A 68 -1.31 -8.02 -2.01
C LEU A 68 -2.16 -8.65 -3.11
N ASN A 69 -3.42 -8.98 -2.82
CA ASN A 69 -4.34 -9.53 -3.81
C ASN A 69 -4.65 -8.51 -4.91
N PHE A 70 -4.77 -7.22 -4.58
CA PHE A 70 -4.94 -6.18 -5.60
C PHE A 70 -3.75 -6.11 -6.56
N ILE A 71 -2.52 -6.19 -6.03
CA ILE A 71 -1.30 -6.15 -6.84
C ILE A 71 -1.22 -7.39 -7.73
N ALA A 72 -1.46 -8.58 -7.17
CA ALA A 72 -1.40 -9.85 -7.89
C ALA A 72 -2.41 -9.93 -9.06
N ASN A 73 -3.59 -9.33 -8.90
CA ASN A 73 -4.63 -9.32 -9.93
C ASN A 73 -4.55 -8.12 -10.89
N SER A 74 -3.54 -7.25 -10.77
CA SER A 74 -3.40 -6.09 -11.66
C SER A 74 -2.62 -6.46 -12.93
N SER A 75 -3.30 -6.46 -14.08
CA SER A 75 -2.66 -6.70 -15.39
C SER A 75 -1.73 -5.58 -15.84
N ARG A 76 -1.93 -4.35 -15.34
CA ARG A 76 -1.13 -3.16 -15.69
C ARG A 76 -0.14 -2.76 -14.60
N GLY A 77 -0.04 -3.55 -13.53
CA GLY A 77 0.72 -3.19 -12.34
C GLY A 77 0.07 -2.07 -11.53
N ILE A 78 0.88 -1.38 -10.72
CA ILE A 78 0.42 -0.25 -9.88
C ILE A 78 1.04 1.05 -10.39
N ILE A 79 0.33 2.17 -10.16
CA ILE A 79 0.83 3.50 -10.52
C ILE A 79 2.21 3.73 -9.91
N ARG A 80 3.09 4.39 -10.67
CA ARG A 80 4.44 4.78 -10.25
C ARG A 80 4.64 6.26 -10.53
N GLY A 81 5.60 6.87 -9.85
CA GLY A 81 6.06 8.23 -10.09
C GLY A 81 7.25 8.56 -9.22
#